data_AF-A0A444W9S5-F1
#
_entry.id   AF-A0A444W9S5-F1
#
_cell.length_a   1.000
_cell.length_b   1.000
_cell.length_c   1.000
_cell.angle_alpha   90.00
_cell.angle_beta   90.00
_cell.angle_gamma   90.00
#
_symmetry.space_group_name_H-M   'P 1'
#
loop_
_entity.id
_entity.type
_entity.pdbx_description
1 polymer ?
#
loop_
_entity_poly.entity_id
_entity_poly.type
_entity_poly.pdbx_seq_one_letter_code
_entity_poly.pdbx_strand_id
1 'polypeptide(L)'
;MKKIIPLIIFITLTSCSSSVTVITANDVYGYSITSKNFGEFSNPNKTTLKQVKSKDVAAEFDYMKNYLITGREHLFPDGVFTYAFVKDSDTIYASSNLRYWWYKEKVILYQSPIINTETITEL
;
A
#
# COMPACT_ATOMS: atom_id res chain seq x y z
N MET A 1 -19.77 -54.59 -9.70
CA MET A 1 -20.30 -53.22 -9.68
C MET A 1 -19.33 -52.32 -8.91
N LYS A 2 -18.50 -51.51 -9.58
CA LYS A 2 -17.56 -50.59 -8.93
C LYS A 2 -18.23 -49.23 -8.79
N LYS A 3 -18.47 -48.77 -7.56
CA LYS A 3 -18.97 -47.42 -7.28
C LYS A 3 -17.80 -46.44 -7.38
N ILE A 4 -17.85 -45.56 -8.38
CA ILE A 4 -16.96 -44.40 -8.45
C ILE A 4 -17.69 -43.27 -7.73
N ILE A 5 -17.19 -42.86 -6.56
CA ILE A 5 -17.66 -41.67 -5.87
C ILE A 5 -16.84 -40.50 -6.42
N PRO A 6 -17.45 -39.47 -7.03
CA PRO A 6 -16.71 -38.28 -7.42
C PRO A 6 -16.38 -37.50 -6.14
N LEU A 7 -15.08 -37.41 -5.84
CA LEU A 7 -14.57 -36.54 -4.80
C LEU A 7 -14.76 -35.10 -5.27
N ILE A 8 -15.88 -34.48 -4.89
CA ILE A 8 -16.08 -33.04 -5.06
C ILE A 8 -15.09 -32.36 -4.11
N ILE A 9 -13.95 -31.93 -4.65
CA ILE A 9 -13.02 -31.06 -3.96
C ILE A 9 -13.71 -29.70 -3.89
N PHE A 10 -14.39 -29.45 -2.78
CA PHE A 10 -14.84 -28.12 -2.40
C PHE A 10 -13.58 -27.31 -2.07
N ILE A 11 -13.04 -26.61 -3.08
CA ILE A 11 -12.04 -25.58 -2.85
C ILE A 11 -12.78 -24.45 -2.15
N THR A 12 -12.79 -24.49 -0.83
CA THR A 12 -13.18 -23.34 -0.03
C THR A 12 -12.18 -22.24 -0.37
N LEU A 13 -12.60 -21.29 -1.20
CA LEU A 13 -11.95 -20.00 -1.35
C LEU A 13 -12.04 -19.33 0.01
N THR A 14 -11.10 -19.65 0.91
CA THR A 14 -10.88 -18.90 2.14
C THR A 14 -10.54 -17.51 1.68
N SER A 15 -11.55 -16.63 1.70
CA SER A 15 -11.40 -15.21 1.51
C SER A 15 -10.59 -14.70 2.69
N CYS A 16 -9.27 -14.91 2.64
CA CYS A 16 -8.34 -14.23 3.51
C CYS A 16 -8.58 -12.76 3.24
N SER A 17 -9.19 -12.05 4.20
CA SER A 17 -9.45 -10.62 4.06
C SER A 17 -8.09 -9.93 4.09
N SER A 18 -7.47 -9.78 2.93
CA SER A 18 -6.24 -9.01 2.78
C SER A 18 -6.60 -7.56 3.02
N SER A 19 -6.19 -7.02 4.17
CA SER A 19 -6.35 -5.61 4.50
C SER A 19 -5.06 -4.87 4.25
N VAL A 20 -5.17 -3.68 3.65
CA VAL A 20 -4.07 -2.71 3.59
C VAL A 20 -4.34 -1.65 4.63
N THR A 21 -3.34 -1.35 5.45
CA THR A 21 -3.39 -0.22 6.37
C THR A 21 -2.84 1.00 5.66
N VAL A 22 -3.63 2.07 5.58
CA VAL A 22 -3.20 3.36 5.04
C VAL A 22 -2.91 4.29 6.21
N ILE A 23 -1.69 4.81 6.25
CA ILE A 23 -1.25 5.79 7.22
C ILE A 23 -1.06 7.11 6.48
N THR A 24 -1.75 8.14 6.92
CA THR A 24 -1.69 9.48 6.32
C THR A 24 -0.96 10.41 7.27
N ALA A 25 0.05 11.12 6.77
CA ALA A 25 0.71 12.19 7.50
C ALA A 25 -0.28 13.35 7.71
N ASN A 26 -0.44 13.78 8.95
CA ASN A 26 -1.25 14.95 9.26
C ASN A 26 -0.50 16.19 8.79
N ASP A 27 -1.21 17.12 8.15
CA ASP A 27 -0.63 18.39 7.75
C ASP A 27 -0.44 19.26 9.00
N VAL A 28 0.80 19.29 9.51
CA VAL A 28 1.21 20.14 10.63
C VAL A 28 2.13 21.21 10.04
N TYR A 29 1.81 22.49 10.27
CA TYR A 29 2.51 23.61 9.65
C TYR A 29 4.05 23.49 9.80
N GLY A 30 4.75 23.42 8.67
CA GLY A 30 6.22 23.30 8.61
C GLY A 30 6.78 21.89 8.80
N TYR A 31 5.93 20.86 8.93
CA TYR A 31 6.35 19.47 9.08
C TYR A 31 6.03 18.63 7.84
N SER A 32 7.00 17.85 7.38
CA SER A 32 6.84 16.94 6.25
C SER A 32 7.63 15.66 6.49
N ILE A 33 7.04 14.52 6.12
CA ILE A 33 7.76 13.26 6.10
C ILE A 33 8.46 13.14 4.74
N THR A 34 9.74 12.80 4.78
CA THR A 34 10.63 12.62 3.64
C THR A 34 11.24 11.23 3.71
N SER A 35 12.03 10.87 2.70
CA SER A 35 12.79 9.61 2.71
C SER A 35 13.77 9.49 3.88
N LYS A 36 14.20 10.61 4.47
CA LYS A 36 15.14 10.64 5.61
C LYS A 36 14.48 10.30 6.95
N ASN A 37 13.16 10.40 7.06
CA ASN A 37 12.42 10.23 8.31
C ASN A 37 11.14 9.41 8.17
N PHE A 38 11.13 8.38 7.31
CA PHE A 38 9.98 7.48 7.16
C PHE A 38 9.47 6.86 8.46
N GLY A 39 10.33 6.70 9.48
CA GLY A 39 9.92 6.20 10.80
C GLY A 39 8.86 7.07 11.50
N GLU A 40 8.70 8.32 11.09
CA GLU A 40 7.66 9.22 11.61
C GLU A 40 6.25 8.81 11.17
N PHE A 41 6.09 7.92 10.19
CA PHE A 41 4.80 7.31 9.89
C PHE A 41 4.28 6.42 11.04
N SER A 42 5.14 6.05 12.00
CA SER A 42 4.72 5.32 13.21
C SER A 42 4.35 6.24 14.37
N ASN A 43 4.40 7.57 14.19
CA ASN A 43 4.12 8.54 15.24
C ASN A 43 2.63 8.92 15.28
N PRO A 44 1.84 8.43 16.26
CA PRO A 44 0.40 8.63 16.28
C PRO A 44 -0.02 10.10 16.47
N ASN A 45 0.88 10.97 16.96
CA ASN A 45 0.60 12.41 17.08
C ASN A 45 0.69 13.14 15.74
N LYS A 46 1.31 12.53 14.73
CA LYS A 46 1.58 13.14 13.42
C LYS A 46 0.91 12.39 12.27
N THR A 47 0.18 11.31 12.56
CA THR A 47 -0.43 10.47 11.52
C THR A 47 -1.83 10.03 11.89
N THR A 48 -2.64 9.81 10.88
CA THR A 48 -3.93 9.11 10.99
C THR A 48 -3.83 7.75 10.31
N LEU A 49 -4.43 6.73 10.91
CA LEU A 49 -4.42 5.37 10.38
C LEU A 49 -5.83 4.93 9.99
N LYS A 50 -5.95 4.25 8.85
CA LYS A 50 -7.19 3.68 8.35
C LYS A 50 -6.94 2.29 7.77
N GLN A 51 -7.81 1.33 8.09
CA GLN A 51 -7.77 0.01 7.46
C GLN A 51 -8.67 -0.04 6.24
N VAL A 52 -8.12 -0.46 5.11
CA VAL A 52 -8.85 -0.68 3.86
C VAL A 52 -8.98 -2.19 3.65
N LYS A 53 -10.21 -2.70 3.82
CA LYS A 53 -10.54 -4.13 3.63
C LYS A 53 -11.09 -4.36 2.23
N SER A 54 -10.24 -4.25 1.22
CA SER A 54 -10.58 -4.52 -0.18
C SER A 54 -9.55 -5.45 -0.81
N LYS A 55 -10.04 -6.48 -1.50
CA LYS A 55 -9.18 -7.41 -2.25
C LYS A 55 -8.50 -6.70 -3.42
N ASP A 56 -9.19 -5.77 -4.07
CA ASP A 56 -8.65 -5.03 -5.20
C ASP A 56 -7.51 -4.11 -4.74
N VAL A 57 -7.68 -3.44 -3.60
CA VAL A 57 -6.62 -2.60 -3.01
C VAL A 57 -5.41 -3.44 -2.59
N ALA A 58 -5.63 -4.62 -2.02
CA ALA A 58 -4.54 -5.52 -1.67
C ALA A 58 -3.81 -6.08 -2.90
N ALA A 59 -4.54 -6.43 -3.96
CA ALA A 59 -3.97 -6.90 -5.21
C ALA A 59 -3.16 -5.78 -5.90
N GLU A 60 -3.68 -4.56 -5.89
CA GLU A 60 -2.98 -3.38 -6.43
C GLU A 60 -1.69 -3.10 -5.64
N PHE A 61 -1.73 -3.20 -4.31
CA PHE A 61 -0.53 -3.09 -3.48
C PHE A 61 0.54 -4.13 -3.89
N ASP A 62 0.14 -5.40 -4.05
CA ASP A 62 1.06 -6.47 -4.40
C ASP A 62 1.62 -6.29 -5.83
N TYR A 63 0.79 -5.83 -6.77
CA TYR A 63 1.23 -5.45 -8.12
C TYR A 63 2.28 -4.33 -8.08
N MET A 64 1.98 -3.25 -7.35
CA MET A 64 2.88 -2.11 -7.23
C MET A 64 4.18 -2.47 -6.54
N LYS A 65 4.16 -3.30 -5.49
CA LYS A 65 5.37 -3.83 -4.85
C LYS A 65 6.26 -4.54 -5.88
N ASN A 66 5.68 -5.45 -6.66
CA ASN A 66 6.42 -6.19 -7.68
C ASN A 66 7.01 -5.25 -8.75
N TYR A 67 6.25 -4.24 -9.16
CA TYR A 67 6.73 -3.26 -10.12
C TYR A 67 7.83 -2.36 -9.54
N LEU A 68 7.68 -1.92 -8.28
CA LEU A 68 8.65 -1.12 -7.54
C LEU A 68 10.01 -1.81 -7.40
N ILE A 69 10.07 -3.13 -7.19
CA ILE A 69 11.33 -3.87 -7.11
C ILE A 69 12.17 -3.71 -8.39
N THR A 70 11.52 -3.50 -9.53
CA THR A 70 12.16 -3.24 -10.83
C THR A 70 12.36 -1.74 -11.14
N GLY A 71 11.94 -0.87 -10.24
CA GLY A 71 12.01 0.59 -10.38
C GLY A 71 13.44 1.13 -10.35
N ARG A 72 13.56 2.45 -10.54
CA ARG A 72 14.86 3.13 -10.54
C ARG A 72 15.34 3.34 -9.11
N GLU A 73 16.66 3.25 -8.91
CA GLU A 73 17.29 3.64 -7.65
C GLU A 73 17.29 5.17 -7.57
N HIS A 74 16.76 5.72 -6.48
CA HIS A 74 17.06 7.07 -6.01
C HIS A 74 16.82 8.23 -7.01
N LEU A 75 15.56 8.56 -7.32
CA LEU A 75 15.24 9.83 -8.00
C LEU A 75 14.89 11.00 -7.07
N PHE A 76 14.68 10.79 -5.76
CA PHE A 76 14.16 11.85 -4.88
C PHE A 76 14.80 11.87 -3.49
N PRO A 77 15.93 12.58 -3.30
CA PRO A 77 16.54 12.73 -1.98
C PRO A 77 15.69 13.58 -1.01
N ASP A 78 14.74 14.39 -1.50
CA ASP A 78 13.94 15.33 -0.70
C ASP A 78 12.43 15.30 -1.04
N GLY A 79 11.91 14.18 -1.55
CA GLY A 79 10.48 14.04 -1.81
C GLY A 79 9.66 14.07 -0.52
N VAL A 80 8.55 14.82 -0.50
CA VAL A 80 7.57 14.80 0.59
C VAL A 80 6.59 13.65 0.36
N PHE A 81 6.44 12.82 1.38
CA PHE A 81 5.54 11.68 1.41
C PHE A 81 4.37 11.98 2.35
N THR A 82 3.18 11.68 1.87
CA THR A 82 1.93 11.92 2.58
C THR A 82 1.29 10.62 3.04
N TYR A 83 1.56 9.52 2.33
CA TYR A 83 0.93 8.23 2.61
C TYR A 83 1.96 7.13 2.82
N ALA A 84 1.65 6.20 3.71
CA ALA A 84 2.29 4.90 3.81
C ALA A 84 1.22 3.80 3.77
N PHE A 85 1.40 2.84 2.87
CA PHE A 85 0.53 1.68 2.71
C PHE A 85 1.26 0.49 3.29
N VAL A 86 0.65 -0.17 4.28
CA VAL A 86 1.24 -1.30 4.99
C VAL A 86 0.38 -2.54 4.73
N LYS A 87 1.02 -3.59 4.24
CA LYS A 87 0.42 -4.92 4.10
C LYS A 87 1.44 -5.95 4.56
N ASP A 88 1.02 -6.81 5.48
CA ASP A 88 1.91 -7.76 6.16
C ASP A 88 3.11 -7.02 6.81
N SER A 89 4.34 -7.27 6.35
CA SER A 89 5.55 -6.58 6.79
C SER A 89 6.08 -5.53 5.80
N ASP A 90 5.39 -5.34 4.68
CA ASP A 90 5.81 -4.43 3.61
C ASP A 90 5.14 -3.07 3.73
N THR A 91 5.93 -2.02 3.49
CA THR A 91 5.45 -0.63 3.46
C THR A 91 5.82 0.04 2.16
N ILE A 92 4.82 0.51 1.42
CA ILE A 92 4.99 1.37 0.23
C ILE A 92 4.64 2.80 0.64
N TYR A 93 5.53 3.75 0.41
CA TYR A 93 5.29 5.17 0.66
C TYR A 93 4.85 5.88 -0.63
N ALA A 94 4.01 6.92 -0.50
CA ALA A 94 3.53 7.68 -1.64
C ALA A 94 3.50 9.19 -1.39
N SER A 95 3.67 9.95 -2.47
CA SER A 95 3.45 11.40 -2.50
C SER A 95 1.96 11.76 -2.34
N SER A 96 1.68 13.02 -1.98
CA SER A 96 0.31 13.56 -1.82
C SER A 96 -0.59 13.35 -3.04
N ASN A 97 -0.03 13.36 -4.24
CA ASN A 97 -0.77 13.16 -5.48
C ASN A 97 -0.85 11.69 -5.93
N LEU A 98 -0.33 10.73 -5.14
CA LEU A 98 -0.34 9.30 -5.45
C LEU A 98 0.29 8.94 -6.81
N ARG A 99 1.30 9.72 -7.23
CA ARG A 99 2.03 9.47 -8.49
C ARG A 99 3.41 8.88 -8.26
N TYR A 100 4.06 9.29 -7.18
CA TYR A 100 5.38 8.78 -6.82
C TYR A 100 5.23 7.76 -5.72
N TRP A 101 5.74 6.57 -5.96
CA TRP A 101 5.67 5.45 -5.04
C TRP A 101 7.07 4.99 -4.72
N TRP A 102 7.30 4.66 -3.45
CA TRP A 102 8.61 4.32 -2.92
C TRP A 102 8.54 3.05 -2.10
N TYR A 103 9.45 2.12 -2.36
CA TYR A 103 9.60 0.90 -1.60
C TYR A 103 11.08 0.55 -1.48
N LYS A 104 11.57 0.43 -0.24
CA LYS A 104 12.99 0.29 0.10
C LYS A 104 13.82 1.45 -0.43
N GLU A 105 14.44 1.30 -1.59
CA GLU A 105 15.29 2.30 -2.24
C GLU A 105 14.89 2.56 -3.71
N LYS A 106 13.75 1.98 -4.10
CA LYS A 106 13.24 2.00 -5.47
C LYS A 106 12.04 2.93 -5.54
N VAL A 107 11.98 3.67 -6.65
CA VAL A 107 10.88 4.59 -6.93
C VAL A 107 10.32 4.33 -8.33
N ILE A 108 9.01 4.48 -8.44
CA ILE A 108 8.31 4.50 -9.72
C ILE A 108 7.39 5.72 -9.80
N LEU A 109 7.17 6.15 -11.03
CA LEU A 109 6.05 7.03 -11.37
C LEU A 109 4.92 6.13 -11.87
N TYR A 110 3.81 6.10 -11.14
CA TYR A 110 2.66 5.26 -11.47
C TYR A 110 1.38 5.92 -10.95
N GLN A 111 0.33 5.92 -11.76
CA GLN A 111 -0.99 6.36 -11.36
C GLN A 111 -1.86 5.12 -11.20
N SER A 112 -2.15 4.74 -9.96
CA SER A 112 -3.01 3.59 -9.71
C SER A 112 -4.45 3.90 -10.13
N PRO A 113 -5.12 3.01 -10.88
CA PRO A 113 -6.56 3.11 -11.13
C PRO A 113 -7.40 2.67 -9.91
N ILE A 114 -6.81 1.92 -8.97
CA ILE A 114 -7.51 1.33 -7.82
C ILE A 114 -7.26 2.10 -6.53
N ILE A 115 -6.01 2.51 -6.26
CA ILE A 115 -5.63 3.28 -5.08
C ILE A 115 -5.53 4.75 -5.48
N ASN A 116 -6.61 5.49 -5.23
CA ASN A 116 -6.70 6.91 -5.49
C ASN A 116 -7.18 7.67 -4.25
N THR A 117 -7.35 9.00 -4.37
CA THR A 117 -7.79 9.84 -3.25
C THR A 117 -9.15 9.41 -2.70
N GLU A 118 -10.09 9.05 -3.58
CA GLU A 118 -11.43 8.59 -3.20
C GLU A 118 -11.34 7.28 -2.40
N THR A 119 -10.52 6.32 -2.84
CA THR A 119 -10.28 5.07 -2.10
C THR A 119 -9.76 5.33 -0.69
N ILE A 120 -8.93 6.36 -0.52
CA ILE A 120 -8.36 6.74 0.76
C ILE A 120 -9.39 7.50 1.62
N THR A 121 -10.25 8.34 1.04
CA THR A 121 -11.22 9.16 1.78
C THR A 121 -12.58 8.51 2.00
N GLU A 122 -13.12 7.76 1.05
CA GLU A 122 -14.53 7.31 1.00
C GLU A 122 -14.81 5.98 1.72
N LEU A 123 -13.79 5.30 2.23
CA LEU A 123 -13.94 4.08 3.03
C LEU A 123 -14.16 4.28 4.55
#